data_AF-A0AA43HMP0-F1
#
_entry.id   AF-A0AA43HMP0-F1
#
_cell.length_a   1.000
_cell.length_b   1.000
_cell.length_c   1.000
_cell.angle_alpha   90.00
_cell.angle_beta   90.00
_cell.angle_gamma   90.00
#
_symmetry.space_group_name_H-M   'P 1'
#
loop_
_entity.id
_entity.type
_entity.pdbx_description
1 polymer ?
#
loop_
_entity_poly.entity_id
_entity_poly.type
_entity_poly.pdbx_seq_one_letter_code
_entity_poly.pdbx_strand_id
1 'polypeptide(L)'
;MDLDRIDVVSWLDQILDQDPATYEDAYWGPRPAAAIAVPHLLARLPAVDDGYSRGKLLELLGESGDSTVGPTLRAELQHPLEEVRQWAQLALDALDRGIAWQPSEGA
;
A
#
# COMPACT_ATOMS: atom_id res chain seq x y z
N MET A 1 -15.33 -4.46 -23.71
CA MET A 1 -15.43 -5.23 -22.47
C MET A 1 -14.02 -5.31 -21.95
N ASP A 2 -13.63 -4.35 -21.12
CA ASP A 2 -12.29 -4.25 -20.56
C ASP A 2 -12.12 -5.32 -19.48
N LEU A 3 -11.64 -6.48 -19.88
CA LEU A 3 -11.32 -7.61 -19.00
C LEU A 3 -10.01 -7.40 -18.23
N ASP A 4 -9.26 -6.34 -18.52
CA ASP A 4 -7.93 -6.08 -17.95
C ASP A 4 -7.95 -5.08 -16.78
N ARG A 5 -9.12 -4.63 -16.32
CA ARG A 5 -9.20 -3.71 -15.17
C ARG A 5 -9.27 -4.51 -13.87
N ILE A 6 -8.16 -4.52 -13.14
CA ILE A 6 -8.09 -5.06 -11.77
C ILE A 6 -9.14 -4.38 -10.90
N ASP A 7 -9.97 -5.18 -10.23
CA ASP A 7 -10.90 -4.69 -9.21
C ASP A 7 -10.10 -4.30 -7.96
N VAL A 8 -9.99 -3.00 -7.71
CA VAL A 8 -9.21 -2.45 -6.59
C VAL A 8 -9.73 -2.94 -5.23
N VAL A 9 -11.03 -3.19 -5.08
CA VAL A 9 -11.59 -3.66 -3.81
C VAL A 9 -11.18 -5.11 -3.57
N SER A 10 -11.35 -5.96 -4.59
CA SER A 10 -10.91 -7.36 -4.51
C SER A 10 -9.39 -7.47 -4.30
N TRP A 11 -8.60 -6.65 -4.99
CA TRP A 11 -7.15 -6.60 -4.82
C TRP A 11 -6.76 -6.17 -3.41
N LEU A 12 -7.43 -5.15 -2.84
CA LEU A 12 -7.19 -4.73 -1.46
C LEU A 12 -7.51 -5.82 -0.44
N ASP A 13 -8.60 -6.56 -0.66
CA ASP A 13 -8.94 -7.67 0.22
C ASP A 13 -7.90 -8.80 0.13
N GLN A 14 -7.34 -9.05 -1.06
CA GLN A 14 -6.30 -10.07 -1.26
C GLN A 14 -4.95 -9.68 -0.63
N ILE A 15 -4.46 -8.44 -0.78
CA ILE A 15 -3.19 -8.04 -0.16
C ILE A 15 -3.24 -8.04 1.39
N LEU A 16 -4.45 -7.94 1.95
CA LEU A 16 -4.73 -8.02 3.39
C LEU A 16 -5.16 -9.43 3.84
N ASP A 17 -5.22 -10.39 2.91
CA ASP A 17 -5.57 -11.77 3.23
C ASP A 17 -4.49 -12.39 4.14
N GLN A 18 -4.94 -13.30 5.01
CA GLN A 18 -4.07 -14.02 5.95
C GLN A 18 -3.44 -15.26 5.32
N ASP A 19 -4.01 -15.76 4.21
CA ASP A 19 -3.41 -16.82 3.41
C ASP A 19 -2.18 -16.27 2.66
N PRO A 20 -0.97 -16.83 2.90
CA PRO A 20 0.24 -16.32 2.27
C PRO A 20 0.20 -16.34 0.76
N ALA A 21 -0.35 -17.39 0.15
CA ALA A 21 -0.42 -17.52 -1.30
C ALA A 21 -1.32 -16.44 -1.91
N THR A 22 -2.46 -16.16 -1.29
CA THR A 22 -3.40 -15.13 -1.72
C THR A 22 -2.80 -13.73 -1.62
N TYR A 23 -2.14 -13.41 -0.50
CA TYR A 23 -1.50 -12.10 -0.36
C TYR A 23 -0.30 -11.95 -1.30
N GLU A 24 0.57 -12.95 -1.42
CA GLU A 24 1.77 -12.86 -2.26
C GLU A 24 1.41 -12.70 -3.73
N ASP A 25 0.41 -13.44 -4.21
CA ASP A 25 -0.09 -13.33 -5.58
C ASP A 25 -0.58 -11.90 -5.89
N ALA A 26 -1.39 -11.32 -5.01
CA ALA A 26 -1.90 -9.95 -5.18
C ALA A 26 -0.82 -8.88 -4.99
N TYR A 27 0.14 -9.10 -4.09
CA TYR A 27 1.13 -8.11 -3.71
C TYR A 27 2.28 -8.01 -4.72
N TRP A 28 2.74 -9.15 -5.23
CA TRP A 28 3.81 -9.24 -6.25
C TRP A 28 3.27 -9.27 -7.69
N GLY A 29 2.00 -9.57 -7.86
CA GLY A 29 1.33 -9.59 -9.15
C GLY A 29 0.93 -8.20 -9.68
N PRO A 30 0.11 -8.17 -10.74
CA PRO A 30 -0.43 -6.95 -11.30
C PRO A 30 -1.21 -6.13 -10.26
N ARG A 31 -0.88 -4.83 -10.13
CA ARG A 31 -1.59 -3.90 -9.26
C ARG A 31 -2.52 -2.99 -10.07
N PRO A 32 -3.66 -2.54 -9.51
CA PRO A 32 -4.42 -1.47 -10.13
C PRO A 32 -3.55 -0.21 -10.26
N ALA A 33 -3.88 0.69 -11.20
CA ALA A 33 -3.14 1.93 -11.33
C ALA A 33 -3.12 2.71 -9.99
N ALA A 34 -1.97 3.27 -9.61
CA ALA A 34 -1.79 3.99 -8.33
C ALA A 34 -2.89 5.06 -8.10
N ALA A 35 -3.23 5.82 -9.15
CA ALA A 35 -4.27 6.85 -9.10
C ALA A 35 -5.67 6.29 -8.76
N ILE A 36 -5.92 5.01 -9.03
CA ILE A 36 -7.14 4.30 -8.63
C ILE A 36 -6.98 3.71 -7.22
N ALA A 37 -5.80 3.17 -6.89
CA ALA A 37 -5.54 2.51 -5.61
C ALA A 37 -5.52 3.48 -4.42
N VAL A 38 -4.87 4.64 -4.55
CA VAL A 38 -4.59 5.58 -3.44
C VAL A 38 -5.85 5.98 -2.67
N PRO A 39 -6.96 6.41 -3.29
CA PRO A 39 -8.18 6.74 -2.55
C PRO A 39 -8.72 5.57 -1.72
N HIS A 40 -8.61 4.34 -2.24
CA HIS A 40 -9.08 3.14 -1.55
C HIS A 40 -8.13 2.71 -0.43
N LEU A 41 -6.81 2.83 -0.63
CA LEU A 41 -5.80 2.61 0.42
C LEU A 41 -6.04 3.55 1.60
N LEU A 42 -6.21 4.85 1.33
CA LEU A 42 -6.49 5.86 2.36
C LEU A 42 -7.80 5.59 3.11
N ALA A 43 -8.84 5.13 2.40
CA ALA A 43 -10.11 4.77 3.01
C ALA A 43 -10.02 3.49 3.89
N ARG A 44 -9.16 2.54 3.52
CA ARG A 44 -8.97 1.27 4.24
C ARG A 44 -8.08 1.42 5.47
N LEU A 45 -7.09 2.31 5.42
CA LEU A 45 -6.06 2.48 6.44
C LEU A 45 -6.61 2.61 7.88
N PRO A 46 -7.65 3.40 8.19
CA PRO A 46 -8.15 3.52 9.57
C PRO A 46 -8.79 2.26 10.14
N ALA A 47 -9.15 1.29 9.28
CA ALA A 47 -9.81 0.04 9.67
C ALA A 47 -8.83 -1.14 9.84
N VAL A 48 -7.52 -0.90 9.72
CA VAL A 48 -6.48 -1.93 9.86
C VAL A 48 -5.70 -1.70 11.15
N ASP A 49 -5.89 -2.60 12.10
CA ASP A 49 -5.41 -2.45 13.48
C ASP A 49 -4.03 -3.10 13.72
N ASP A 50 -3.67 -4.13 12.95
CA ASP A 50 -2.38 -4.80 13.10
C ASP A 50 -1.27 -4.07 12.33
N GLY A 51 -0.08 -4.05 12.92
CA GLY A 51 1.07 -3.31 12.40
C GLY A 51 1.51 -3.79 11.02
N TYR A 52 1.43 -5.10 10.78
CA TYR A 52 1.88 -5.73 9.54
C TYR A 52 0.99 -5.36 8.34
N SER A 53 -0.31 -5.59 8.46
CA SER A 53 -1.29 -5.27 7.41
C SER A 53 -1.38 -3.76 7.16
N ARG A 54 -1.29 -2.95 8.23
CA ARG A 54 -1.21 -1.50 8.11
C ARG A 54 0.06 -1.08 7.38
N GLY A 55 1.19 -1.72 7.69
CA GLY A 55 2.48 -1.54 7.03
C GLY A 55 2.41 -1.72 5.52
N LYS A 56 1.76 -2.78 5.03
CA LYS A 56 1.54 -3.01 3.60
C LYS A 56 0.84 -1.82 2.92
N LEU A 57 -0.18 -1.25 3.57
CA LEU A 57 -0.90 -0.09 3.04
C LEU A 57 0.00 1.15 3.00
N LEU A 58 0.81 1.38 4.04
CA LEU A 58 1.74 2.52 4.09
C LEU A 58 2.81 2.43 3.03
N GLU A 59 3.40 1.25 2.84
CA GLU A 59 4.38 0.99 1.80
C GLU A 59 3.83 1.35 0.41
N LEU A 60 2.64 0.84 0.06
CA LEU A 60 1.97 1.16 -1.20
C LEU A 60 1.68 2.65 -1.35
N LEU A 61 1.25 3.34 -0.28
CA LEU A 61 1.09 4.78 -0.31
C LEU A 61 2.43 5.50 -0.60
N GLY A 62 3.54 5.02 -0.03
CA GLY A 62 4.88 5.52 -0.32
C GLY A 62 5.32 5.33 -1.78
N GLU A 63 5.01 4.17 -2.37
CA GLU A 63 5.33 3.85 -3.76
C GLU A 63 4.41 4.52 -4.79
N SER A 64 3.32 5.16 -4.35
CA SER A 64 2.30 5.71 -5.25
C SER A 64 2.78 6.87 -6.13
N GLY A 65 3.84 7.56 -5.72
CA GLY A 65 4.28 8.83 -6.33
C GLY A 65 3.30 9.99 -6.10
N ASP A 66 2.21 9.78 -5.36
CA ASP A 66 1.21 10.79 -5.07
C ASP A 66 1.61 11.59 -3.82
N SER A 67 2.24 12.74 -4.04
CA SER A 67 2.65 13.63 -2.94
C SER A 67 1.52 14.02 -1.96
N THR A 68 0.25 13.90 -2.35
CA THR A 68 -0.89 14.23 -1.50
C THR A 68 -1.06 13.27 -0.31
N VAL A 69 -0.44 12.07 -0.35
CA VAL A 69 -0.47 11.12 0.78
C VAL A 69 0.47 11.52 1.92
N GLY A 70 1.41 12.44 1.68
CA GLY A 70 2.46 12.82 2.63
C GLY A 70 1.96 13.25 4.03
N PRO A 71 0.87 14.03 4.17
CA PRO A 71 0.29 14.33 5.47
C PRO A 71 -0.20 13.08 6.23
N THR A 72 -0.83 12.13 5.54
CA THR A 72 -1.27 10.86 6.13
C THR A 72 -0.09 10.06 6.63
N LEU A 73 0.95 9.86 5.80
CA LEU A 73 2.16 9.14 6.19
C LEU A 73 2.86 9.79 7.40
N ARG A 74 2.92 11.12 7.46
CA ARG A 74 3.49 11.84 8.62
C ARG A 74 2.67 11.65 9.90
N ALA A 75 1.35 11.51 9.80
CA ALA A 75 0.51 11.24 10.98
C ALA A 75 0.83 9.87 11.60
N GLU A 76 1.14 8.87 10.76
CA GLU A 76 1.47 7.51 11.19
C GLU A 76 2.81 7.41 11.93
N LEU A 77 3.69 8.42 11.82
CA LEU A 77 4.90 8.54 12.65
C LEU A 77 4.59 8.71 14.15
N GLN A 78 3.35 9.04 14.51
CA GLN A 78 2.89 9.15 15.90
C GLN A 78 2.06 7.93 16.35
N HIS A 79 1.96 6.88 15.54
CA HIS A 79 1.19 5.69 15.87
C HIS A 79 1.75 4.98 17.12
N PRO A 80 0.90 4.40 18.01
CA PRO A 80 1.36 3.74 19.24
C PRO A 80 2.29 2.54 18.97
N LEU A 81 2.02 1.77 17.92
CA LEU A 81 2.86 0.63 17.51
C LEU A 81 4.14 1.12 16.84
N GLU A 82 5.29 0.62 17.32
CA GLU A 82 6.60 0.96 16.75
C GLU A 82 6.74 0.53 15.29
N GLU A 83 6.28 -0.68 14.96
CA GLU A 83 6.29 -1.21 13.60
C GLU A 83 5.59 -0.26 12.60
N VAL A 84 4.45 0.31 12.98
CA VAL A 84 3.73 1.27 12.13
C VAL A 84 4.54 2.54 11.91
N ARG A 85 5.22 3.05 12.95
CA ARG A 85 6.10 4.22 12.80
C ARG A 85 7.27 3.94 11.86
N GLN A 86 7.83 2.72 11.91
CA GLN A 86 8.89 2.31 10.99
C GLN A 86 8.39 2.25 9.55
N TRP A 87 7.23 1.63 9.31
CA TRP A 87 6.59 1.62 7.99
C TRP A 87 6.27 3.01 7.46
N ALA A 88 5.77 3.90 8.32
CA ALA A 88 5.49 5.28 7.94
C ALA A 88 6.77 6.03 7.50
N GLN A 89 7.89 5.82 8.19
CA GLN A 89 9.17 6.39 7.79
C GLN A 89 9.65 5.83 6.44
N LEU A 90 9.57 4.51 6.26
CA LEU A 90 9.93 3.86 4.99
C LEU A 90 9.08 4.37 3.82
N ALA A 91 7.78 4.55 4.05
CA ALA A 91 6.86 5.07 3.05
C ALA A 91 7.18 6.52 2.65
N LEU A 92 7.55 7.38 3.61
CA LEU A 92 7.99 8.74 3.32
C LEU A 92 9.28 8.74 2.50
N ASP A 93 10.25 7.91 2.88
CA ASP A 93 11.50 7.77 2.14
C ASP A 93 11.26 7.23 0.72
N ALA A 94 10.33 6.29 0.55
CA ALA A 94 9.94 5.75 -0.75
C ALA A 94 9.27 6.80 -1.65
N LEU A 95 8.39 7.62 -1.07
CA LEU A 95 7.71 8.71 -1.76
C LEU A 95 8.72 9.77 -2.24
N ASP A 96 9.66 10.16 -1.37
CA ASP A 96 10.71 11.12 -1.71
C ASP A 96 11.66 10.59 -2.79
N ARG A 97 11.92 9.28 -2.80
CA ARG A 97 12.78 8.62 -3.80
C ARG A 97 12.05 8.31 -5.11
N GLY A 98 10.72 8.41 -5.14
CA GLY A 98 9.91 8.01 -6.28
C GLY A 98 10.06 6.52 -6.61
N ILE A 99 10.00 5.66 -5.58
CA ILE A 99 10.00 4.20 -5.77
C ILE A 99 8.83 3.81 -6.67
N ALA A 100 9.05 2.85 -7.57
CA ALA A 100 8.06 2.45 -8.55
C ALA A 100 6.87 1.73 -7.90
N TRP A 101 5.67 2.20 -8.18
CA TRP A 101 4.38 1.61 -7.77
C TRP A 101 4.22 0.12 -8.11
N GLN A 102 4.75 -0.31 -9.25
CA GLN A 102 4.73 -1.70 -9.66
C GLN A 102 6.13 -2.26 -9.44
N PRO A 103 6.29 -3.36 -8.68
CA PRO A 103 7.57 -4.06 -8.63
C PRO A 103 7.95 -4.47 -10.05
N SER A 104 9.13 -4.08 -10.52
CA SER A 104 9.64 -4.45 -11.83
C SER A 104 9.71 -5.98 -11.95
N GLU A 105 9.24 -6.54 -13.07
CA GLU A 105 9.37 -7.97 -13.36
C GLU A 105 10.85 -8.38 -13.31
N GLY A 106 11.22 -9.19 -12.33
CA GLY A 106 12.53 -9.83 -12.23
C GLY A 106 13.66 -8.92 -11.73
N ALA A 107 14.06 -9.14 -10.47
CA ALA A 107 15.45 -9.00 -10.05
C ALA A 107 16.03 -10.39 -9.83
#